data_AF-A0A0W8DDK9-F1
#
_entry.id   AF-A0A0W8DDK9-F1
#
_cell.length_a   1.000
_cell.length_b   1.000
_cell.length_c   1.000
_cell.angle_alpha   90.00
_cell.angle_beta   90.00
_cell.angle_gamma   90.00
#
_symmetry.space_group_name_H-M   'P 1'
#
loop_
_entity.id
_entity.type
_entity.pdbx_description
1 polymer ?
#
loop_
_entity_poly.entity_id
_entity_poly.type
_entity_poly.pdbx_seq_one_letter_code
_entity_poly.pdbx_strand_id
1 'polypeptide(L)'
;MRAVAVSLSRFKNNQTVMLPPPTSDGQRGDILQEKAIRSIARAVASRPFVLMLVNLGGVHWAGIVVDRDDKKVITYDSLNGTKNRKKLKKLAEDIMKKALQGETYNEVDVTKPKQKDGNNCEVFVSLFFWRCVSAEAPSDVVLSDLSPSGITKLRWALLRAILKMKQR
;
A
#
# COMPACT_ATOMS: atom_id res chain seq x y z
N MET A 1 -0.24 -10.68 3.36
CA MET A 1 -0.02 -9.24 3.63
C MET A 1 0.35 -8.86 5.08
N ARG A 2 -0.39 -9.27 6.12
CA ARG A 2 -0.11 -8.82 7.52
C ARG A 2 1.33 -9.08 8.00
N ALA A 3 1.91 -10.23 7.65
CA ALA A 3 3.29 -10.56 8.04
C ALA A 3 4.34 -9.61 7.43
N VAL A 4 4.15 -9.19 6.16
CA VAL A 4 5.03 -8.20 5.53
C VAL A 4 4.90 -6.86 6.25
N ALA A 5 3.68 -6.38 6.48
CA ALA A 5 3.45 -5.13 7.22
C ALA A 5 4.15 -5.13 8.59
N VAL A 6 4.06 -6.25 9.32
CA VAL A 6 4.77 -6.43 10.59
C VAL A 6 6.30 -6.42 10.39
N SER A 7 6.82 -7.08 9.36
CA SER A 7 8.25 -7.05 9.04
C SER A 7 8.74 -5.63 8.72
N LEU A 8 7.98 -4.86 7.93
CA LEU A 8 8.32 -3.48 7.60
C LEU A 8 8.33 -2.55 8.81
N SER A 9 7.55 -2.84 9.86
CA SER A 9 7.57 -2.04 11.09
C SER A 9 8.95 -1.97 11.78
N ARG A 10 9.86 -2.91 11.46
CA ARG A 10 11.26 -2.90 11.95
C ARG A 10 12.02 -1.65 11.58
N PHE A 11 11.65 -0.98 10.48
CA PHE A 11 12.29 0.25 10.02
C PHE A 11 11.91 1.47 10.87
N LYS A 12 10.90 1.36 11.75
CA LYS A 12 10.47 2.40 12.69
C LYS A 12 10.07 3.75 12.06
N ASN A 13 10.02 3.86 10.74
CA ASN A 13 9.60 5.05 10.00
C ASN A 13 8.18 4.92 9.42
N ASN A 14 7.52 3.78 9.65
CA ASN A 14 6.20 3.51 9.08
C ASN A 14 5.21 2.96 10.10
N GLN A 15 3.94 3.11 9.78
CA GLN A 15 2.82 2.47 10.46
C GLN A 15 1.84 1.94 9.43
N THR A 16 1.36 0.70 9.63
CA THR A 16 0.33 0.12 8.75
C THR A 16 -1.05 0.37 9.34
N VAL A 17 -1.98 0.82 8.50
CA VAL A 17 -3.41 0.92 8.80
C VAL A 17 -4.16 -0.04 7.88
N MET A 18 -4.92 -0.97 8.45
CA MET A 18 -5.79 -1.85 7.68
C MET A 18 -7.13 -1.16 7.48
N LEU A 19 -7.49 -0.92 6.22
CA LEU A 19 -8.80 -0.38 5.89
C LEU A 19 -9.82 -1.52 5.84
N PRO A 20 -11.04 -1.33 6.38
CA PRO A 20 -12.11 -2.29 6.16
C PRO A 20 -12.44 -2.39 4.67
N PRO A 21 -13.00 -3.52 4.20
CA PRO A 21 -13.50 -3.61 2.83
C PRO A 21 -14.46 -2.45 2.54
N PRO A 22 -14.37 -1.79 1.37
CA PRO A 22 -15.35 -0.79 0.98
C PRO A 22 -16.74 -1.45 0.99
N THR A 23 -17.68 -0.93 1.79
CA THR A 23 -19.05 -1.44 1.79
C THR A 23 -19.69 -1.18 0.41
N SER A 24 -20.47 -2.14 -0.08
CA SER A 24 -21.20 -2.09 -1.35
C SER A 24 -22.22 -0.95 -1.44
N ASP A 25 -22.58 -0.36 -0.30
CA ASP A 25 -23.65 0.63 -0.18
C ASP A 25 -23.13 2.05 -0.44
N GLY A 26 -22.53 2.22 -1.62
CA GLY A 26 -22.06 3.49 -2.17
C GLY A 26 -23.18 4.51 -2.45
N GLN A 27 -24.26 4.55 -1.67
CA GLN A 27 -25.32 5.52 -1.82
C GLN A 27 -25.08 6.84 -1.07
N ARG A 28 -24.05 6.96 -0.23
CA ARG A 28 -23.67 8.25 0.36
C ARG A 28 -22.16 8.38 0.45
N GLY A 29 -21.56 9.08 -0.50
CA GLY A 29 -20.35 9.91 -0.36
C GLY A 29 -19.04 9.28 0.14
N ASP A 30 -19.09 8.59 1.27
CA ASP A 30 -17.98 8.29 2.16
C ASP A 30 -17.54 6.84 2.05
N ILE A 31 -16.44 6.60 1.35
CA ILE A 31 -15.86 5.26 1.24
C ILE A 31 -15.17 4.87 2.56
N LEU A 32 -14.64 5.86 3.29
CA LEU A 32 -13.94 5.66 4.56
C LEU A 32 -14.83 5.96 5.76
N GLN A 33 -14.92 5.00 6.67
CA GLN A 33 -15.54 5.19 7.98
C GLN A 33 -14.74 6.18 8.82
N GLU A 34 -15.41 6.96 9.67
CA GLU A 34 -14.78 7.96 10.55
C GLU A 34 -13.67 7.35 11.45
N LYS A 35 -13.86 6.11 11.91
CA LYS A 35 -12.83 5.37 12.66
C LYS A 35 -11.54 5.17 11.84
N ALA A 36 -11.66 4.85 10.55
CA ALA A 36 -10.51 4.70 9.67
C ALA A 36 -9.82 6.05 9.46
N ILE A 37 -10.58 7.13 9.22
CA ILE A 37 -10.06 8.49 9.08
C ILE A 37 -9.22 8.90 10.31
N ARG A 38 -9.77 8.72 11.52
CA ARG A 38 -9.05 9.01 12.78
C ARG A 38 -7.79 8.15 12.94
N SER A 39 -7.85 6.88 12.54
CA SER A 39 -6.68 5.98 12.59
C SER A 39 -5.57 6.45 11.64
N ILE A 40 -5.92 6.88 10.44
CA ILE A 40 -4.96 7.41 9.45
C ILE A 40 -4.34 8.70 9.97
N ALA A 41 -5.15 9.67 10.41
CA ALA A 41 -4.66 10.95 10.92
C ALA A 41 -3.65 10.76 12.07
N ARG A 42 -3.96 9.88 13.04
CA ARG A 42 -3.04 9.54 14.14
C ARG A 42 -1.75 8.89 13.65
N ALA A 43 -1.83 7.99 12.66
CA ALA A 43 -0.66 7.33 12.10
C ALA A 43 0.25 8.31 11.34
N VAL A 44 -0.33 9.28 10.61
CA VAL A 44 0.44 10.31 9.91
C VAL A 44 1.10 11.26 10.91
N ALA A 45 0.42 11.62 12.00
CA ALA A 45 1.05 12.40 13.06
C ALA A 45 2.25 11.68 13.69
N SER A 46 2.23 10.35 13.78
CA SER A 46 3.26 9.56 14.46
C SER A 46 4.42 9.09 13.57
N ARG A 47 4.19 8.86 12.27
CA ARG A 47 5.18 8.27 11.36
C ARG A 47 5.24 9.00 10.00
N PRO A 48 6.44 9.12 9.40
CA PRO A 48 6.60 9.64 8.03
C PRO A 48 5.77 8.88 7.00
N PHE A 49 5.75 7.54 7.10
CA PHE A 49 5.04 6.69 6.14
C PHE A 49 3.84 5.99 6.78
N VAL A 50 2.67 6.12 6.16
CA VAL A 50 1.48 5.33 6.53
C VAL A 50 1.10 4.41 5.39
N LEU A 51 1.15 3.10 5.66
CA LEU A 51 0.90 2.04 4.68
C LEU A 51 -0.54 1.55 4.81
N MET A 52 -1.32 1.58 3.74
CA MET A 52 -2.73 1.19 3.75
C MET A 52 -3.01 0.10 2.72
N LEU A 53 -3.40 -1.07 3.23
CA LEU A 53 -3.85 -2.20 2.43
C LEU A 53 -5.30 -1.99 2.03
N VAL A 54 -5.59 -2.05 0.73
CA VAL A 54 -6.95 -1.93 0.19
C VAL A 54 -7.35 -3.26 -0.42
N ASN A 55 -8.40 -3.88 0.13
CA ASN A 55 -9.04 -5.03 -0.51
C ASN A 55 -10.16 -4.54 -1.44
N LEU A 56 -9.98 -4.76 -2.74
CA LEU A 56 -10.92 -4.37 -3.78
C LEU A 56 -11.78 -5.58 -4.16
N GLY A 57 -13.03 -5.59 -3.69
CA GLY A 57 -14.03 -6.59 -4.06
C GLY A 57 -13.79 -7.98 -3.47
N GLY A 58 -13.05 -8.10 -2.37
CA GLY A 58 -12.76 -9.37 -1.69
C GLY A 58 -11.61 -10.17 -2.30
N VAL A 59 -11.21 -9.87 -3.53
CA VAL A 59 -10.37 -10.76 -4.36
C VAL A 59 -9.07 -10.14 -4.84
N HIS A 60 -8.91 -8.81 -4.74
CA HIS A 60 -7.76 -8.10 -5.27
C HIS A 60 -7.17 -7.14 -4.24
N TRP A 61 -5.84 -7.12 -4.12
CA TRP A 61 -5.13 -6.22 -3.22
C TRP A 61 -4.48 -5.07 -3.98
N ALA A 62 -4.65 -3.87 -3.42
CA ALA A 62 -3.98 -2.65 -3.83
C ALA A 62 -3.37 -1.94 -2.60
N GLY A 63 -2.50 -0.97 -2.85
CA GLY A 63 -1.82 -0.21 -1.81
C GLY A 63 -2.08 1.29 -1.93
N ILE A 64 -2.17 1.95 -0.77
CA ILE A 64 -2.03 3.41 -0.64
C ILE A 64 -0.93 3.68 0.37
N VAL A 65 -0.07 4.65 0.09
CA VAL A 65 0.95 5.17 1.03
C VAL A 65 0.73 6.66 1.20
N VAL A 66 0.67 7.12 2.45
CA VAL A 66 0.89 8.54 2.75
C VAL A 66 2.35 8.71 3.07
N ASP A 67 3.03 9.56 2.30
CA ASP A 67 4.36 10.08 2.60
C ASP A 67 4.18 11.50 3.12
N ARG A 68 4.32 11.65 4.44
CA ARG A 68 4.09 12.91 5.14
C ARG A 68 5.15 13.95 4.81
N ASP A 69 6.39 13.52 4.62
CA ASP A 69 7.52 14.42 4.49
C ASP A 69 7.55 15.01 3.07
N ASP A 70 7.27 14.18 2.06
CA ASP A 70 7.12 14.63 0.67
C ASP A 70 5.71 15.17 0.33
N LYS A 71 4.77 15.12 1.29
CA LYS A 71 3.35 15.50 1.10
C LYS A 71 2.70 14.78 -0.08
N LYS A 72 2.83 13.45 -0.15
CA LYS A 72 2.25 12.62 -1.22
C LYS A 72 1.26 11.59 -0.67
N VAL A 73 0.18 11.38 -1.41
CA VAL A 73 -0.69 10.21 -1.28
C VAL A 73 -0.51 9.35 -2.53
N ILE A 74 0.20 8.24 -2.37
CA ILE A 74 0.67 7.39 -3.45
C ILE A 74 -0.24 6.17 -3.54
N THR A 75 -0.84 5.93 -4.71
CA THR A 75 -1.69 4.77 -4.96
C THR A 75 -0.99 3.78 -5.89
N TYR A 76 -1.24 2.49 -5.68
CA TYR A 76 -0.65 1.42 -6.48
C TYR A 76 -1.61 0.24 -6.65
N ASP A 77 -1.83 -0.14 -7.90
CA ASP A 77 -2.55 -1.35 -8.31
C ASP A 77 -1.72 -2.11 -9.35
N SER A 78 -1.26 -3.32 -9.00
CA SER A 78 -0.45 -4.16 -9.89
C SER A 78 -1.19 -4.65 -11.14
N LEU A 79 -2.52 -4.75 -11.12
CA LEU A 79 -3.31 -5.04 -12.33
C LEU A 79 -3.54 -3.80 -13.18
N ASN A 80 -3.41 -2.60 -12.58
CA ASN A 80 -3.59 -1.31 -13.22
C ASN A 80 -4.92 -1.24 -14.01
N GLY A 81 -6.00 -1.75 -13.41
CA GLY A 81 -7.32 -1.78 -14.02
C GLY A 81 -8.07 -0.46 -13.83
N THR A 82 -8.70 0.06 -14.88
CA THR A 82 -9.40 1.37 -14.84
C THR A 82 -10.41 1.49 -13.70
N LYS A 83 -11.18 0.43 -13.43
CA LYS A 83 -12.19 0.41 -12.35
C LYS A 83 -11.56 0.52 -10.96
N ASN A 84 -10.47 -0.20 -10.73
CA ASN A 84 -9.75 -0.20 -9.45
C ASN A 84 -9.05 1.13 -9.21
N ARG A 85 -8.41 1.68 -10.25
CA ARG A 85 -7.79 3.01 -10.19
C ARG A 85 -8.77 4.11 -9.81
N LYS A 86 -9.97 4.11 -10.40
CA LYS A 86 -11.04 5.07 -10.00
C LYS A 86 -11.40 4.94 -8.52
N LYS A 87 -11.47 3.71 -7.99
CA LYS A 87 -11.74 3.48 -6.56
C LYS A 87 -10.60 3.94 -5.67
N LEU A 88 -9.35 3.66 -6.05
CA LEU A 88 -8.17 4.09 -5.30
C LEU A 88 -8.01 5.60 -5.29
N LYS A 89 -8.23 6.25 -6.44
CA LYS A 89 -8.25 7.71 -6.54
C LYS A 89 -9.28 8.33 -5.60
N LYS A 90 -10.52 7.82 -5.62
CA LYS A 90 -11.56 8.32 -4.70
C LYS A 90 -11.20 8.09 -3.22
N LEU A 91 -10.58 6.96 -2.89
CA LEU A 91 -10.04 6.71 -1.54
C LEU A 91 -8.93 7.70 -1.16
N ALA A 92 -7.99 7.97 -2.07
CA ALA A 92 -6.92 8.94 -1.85
C ALA A 92 -7.46 10.36 -1.65
N GLU A 93 -8.44 10.77 -2.46
CA GLU A 93 -9.16 12.04 -2.29
C GLU A 93 -9.86 12.13 -0.93
N ASP A 94 -10.55 11.07 -0.49
CA ASP A 94 -11.18 11.02 0.84
C ASP A 94 -10.14 11.13 1.97
N ILE A 95 -8.98 10.47 1.83
CA ILE A 95 -7.87 10.57 2.80
C ILE A 95 -7.38 12.01 2.89
N MET A 96 -7.09 12.64 1.75
CA MET A 96 -6.59 14.02 1.71
C MET A 96 -7.61 15.00 2.30
N LYS A 97 -8.88 14.88 1.93
CA LYS A 97 -9.95 15.78 2.39
C LYS A 97 -10.33 15.61 3.87
N LYS A 98 -10.15 14.41 4.44
CA LYS A 98 -10.70 14.07 5.77
C LYS A 98 -9.65 13.73 6.82
N ALA A 99 -8.60 13.02 6.46
CA ALA A 99 -7.56 12.59 7.40
C ALA A 99 -6.36 13.54 7.44
N LEU A 100 -6.08 14.23 6.32
CA LEU A 100 -4.92 15.11 6.15
C LEU A 100 -5.30 16.59 6.12
N GLN A 101 -6.41 16.95 6.77
CA GLN A 101 -6.93 18.32 6.78
C GLN A 101 -5.90 19.31 7.30
N GLY A 102 -5.81 20.47 6.64
CA GLY A 102 -4.90 21.56 7.00
C GLY A 102 -3.56 21.55 6.27
N GLU A 103 -3.28 20.54 5.46
CA GLU A 103 -2.07 20.45 4.64
C GLU A 103 -2.40 20.09 3.19
N THR A 104 -1.59 20.58 2.24
CA THR A 104 -1.73 20.25 0.83
C THR A 104 -0.89 19.02 0.50
N TYR A 105 -1.54 17.91 0.14
CA TYR A 105 -0.90 16.70 -0.37
C TYR A 105 -1.16 16.56 -1.87
N ASN A 106 -0.19 15.97 -2.57
CA ASN A 106 -0.31 15.62 -3.98
C ASN A 106 -0.67 14.15 -4.14
N GLU A 107 -1.64 13.84 -5.01
CA GLU A 107 -1.91 12.46 -5.42
C GLU A 107 -0.85 11.98 -6.42
N VAL A 108 -0.33 10.78 -6.21
CA VAL A 108 0.59 10.12 -7.14
C VAL A 108 0.06 8.73 -7.48
N ASP A 109 -0.09 8.44 -8.76
CA ASP A 109 -0.52 7.13 -9.26
C ASP A 109 0.68 6.35 -9.81
N VAL A 110 1.08 5.29 -9.10
CA VAL A 110 2.17 4.42 -9.51
C VAL A 110 1.61 3.28 -10.35
N THR A 111 2.06 3.19 -11.60
CA THR A 111 1.52 2.24 -12.59
C THR A 111 2.43 1.03 -12.84
N LYS A 112 3.63 1.02 -12.25
CA LYS A 112 4.64 -0.03 -12.43
C LYS A 112 5.23 -0.49 -11.09
N PRO A 113 5.67 -1.76 -11.01
CA PRO A 113 5.55 -2.82 -12.02
C PRO A 113 4.10 -3.31 -12.19
N LYS A 114 3.76 -3.89 -13.35
CA LYS A 114 2.44 -4.47 -13.63
C LYS A 114 2.52 -5.99 -13.57
N GLN A 115 1.64 -6.64 -12.82
CA GLN A 115 1.56 -8.09 -12.82
C GLN A 115 0.97 -8.62 -14.12
N LYS A 116 1.40 -9.81 -14.55
CA LYS A 116 0.90 -10.48 -15.76
C LYS A 116 -0.07 -11.62 -15.44
N ASP A 117 -0.20 -11.96 -14.17
CA ASP A 117 -1.07 -13.02 -13.65
C ASP A 117 -2.20 -12.46 -12.77
N GLY A 118 -3.07 -13.35 -12.30
CA GLY A 118 -4.21 -13.00 -11.45
C GLY A 118 -3.99 -13.17 -9.95
N ASN A 119 -2.81 -13.61 -9.50
CA ASN A 119 -2.62 -14.10 -8.12
C ASN A 119 -1.41 -13.53 -7.38
N ASN A 120 -0.67 -12.58 -7.96
CA ASN A 120 0.49 -11.95 -7.31
C ASN A 120 0.24 -10.55 -6.75
N CYS A 121 -1.00 -10.06 -6.70
CA CYS A 121 -1.28 -8.66 -6.33
C CYS A 121 -0.68 -8.28 -4.96
N GLU A 122 -0.80 -9.18 -3.99
CA GLU A 122 -0.21 -9.03 -2.68
C GLU A 122 1.33 -8.99 -2.67
N VAL A 123 2.00 -9.74 -3.54
CA VAL A 123 3.46 -9.72 -3.67
C VAL A 123 3.93 -8.37 -4.19
N PHE A 124 3.22 -7.84 -5.19
CA PHE A 124 3.50 -6.54 -5.78
C PHE A 124 3.22 -5.39 -4.80
N VAL A 125 2.07 -5.41 -4.10
CA VAL A 125 1.76 -4.40 -3.07
C VAL A 125 2.77 -4.46 -1.91
N SER A 126 3.23 -5.66 -1.54
CA SER A 126 4.26 -5.83 -0.51
C SER A 126 5.58 -5.17 -0.91
N LEU A 127 5.99 -5.34 -2.16
CA LEU A 127 7.18 -4.69 -2.69
C LEU A 127 7.02 -3.17 -2.77
N PHE A 128 5.87 -2.69 -3.24
CA PHE A 128 5.54 -1.26 -3.28
C PHE A 128 5.73 -0.62 -1.91
N PHE A 129 5.16 -1.20 -0.85
CA PHE A 129 5.35 -0.69 0.51
C PHE A 129 6.80 -0.75 0.98
N TRP A 130 7.52 -1.86 0.72
CA TRP A 130 8.91 -1.97 1.13
C TRP A 130 9.76 -0.85 0.51
N ARG A 131 9.55 -0.58 -0.78
CA ARG A 131 10.28 0.48 -1.49
C ARG A 131 10.02 1.88 -0.96
N CYS A 132 8.82 2.17 -0.48
CA CYS A 132 8.54 3.45 0.16
C CYS A 132 9.32 3.64 1.46
N VAL A 133 9.53 2.56 2.23
CA VAL A 133 10.03 2.69 3.61
C VAL A 133 11.50 2.33 3.79
N SER A 134 12.14 1.72 2.79
CA SER A 134 13.55 1.31 2.91
C SER A 134 14.22 1.07 1.56
N ALA A 135 15.48 1.52 1.46
CA ALA A 135 16.38 1.19 0.37
C ALA A 135 16.83 -0.30 0.37
N GLU A 136 16.55 -1.06 1.44
CA GLU A 136 16.79 -2.52 1.48
C GLU A 136 15.83 -3.32 0.59
N ALA A 137 14.80 -2.68 0.04
CA ALA A 137 13.85 -3.34 -0.85
C ALA A 137 14.55 -3.90 -2.10
N PRO A 138 14.09 -5.04 -2.64
CA PRO A 138 14.61 -5.57 -3.90
C PRO A 138 14.62 -4.50 -5.01
N SER A 139 15.82 -4.26 -5.56
CA SER A 139 16.07 -3.26 -6.59
C SER A 139 15.37 -3.59 -7.92
N ASP A 140 15.35 -2.64 -8.84
CA ASP A 140 14.70 -2.79 -10.15
C ASP A 140 15.25 -3.94 -11.00
N VAL A 141 16.45 -4.45 -10.69
CA VAL A 141 17.02 -5.65 -11.34
C VAL A 141 16.21 -6.91 -11.04
N VAL A 142 15.52 -6.97 -9.89
CA VAL A 142 14.57 -8.06 -9.59
C VAL A 142 13.23 -7.82 -10.30
N LEU A 143 12.92 -6.57 -10.66
CA LEU A 143 11.70 -6.20 -11.37
C LEU A 143 11.80 -6.22 -12.89
N SER A 144 13.01 -6.22 -13.45
CA SER A 144 13.20 -6.44 -14.89
C SER A 144 12.79 -7.86 -15.30
N ASP A 145 12.79 -8.81 -14.37
CA ASP A 145 12.31 -10.17 -14.56
C ASP A 145 10.94 -10.38 -13.88
N LEU A 146 9.86 -10.08 -14.60
CA LEU A 146 8.49 -10.42 -14.19
C LEU A 146 8.04 -11.79 -14.71
N SER A 147 8.98 -12.70 -14.99
CA SER A 147 8.66 -14.10 -15.27
C SER A 147 8.20 -14.82 -13.99
N PRO A 148 7.61 -16.03 -14.10
CA PRO A 148 7.30 -16.85 -12.93
C PRO A 148 8.51 -17.07 -12.00
N SER A 149 9.70 -17.23 -12.56
CA SER A 149 10.95 -17.39 -11.80
C SER A 149 11.34 -16.12 -11.06
N GLY A 150 11.26 -14.96 -11.71
CA GLY A 150 11.54 -13.67 -11.07
C GLY A 150 10.55 -13.35 -9.94
N ILE A 151 9.26 -13.61 -10.15
CA ILE A 151 8.23 -13.49 -9.11
C ILE A 151 8.51 -14.45 -7.94
N THR A 152 8.95 -15.68 -8.22
CA THR A 152 9.34 -16.64 -7.19
C THR A 152 10.50 -16.11 -6.35
N LYS A 153 11.52 -15.52 -6.97
CA LYS A 153 12.63 -14.85 -6.26
C LYS A 153 12.15 -13.69 -5.40
N LEU A 154 11.19 -12.89 -5.88
CA LEU A 154 10.60 -11.80 -5.11
C LEU A 154 9.84 -12.32 -3.88
N ARG A 155 9.04 -13.38 -4.03
CA ARG A 155 8.38 -14.07 -2.91
C ARG A 155 9.39 -14.55 -1.86
N TRP A 156 10.51 -15.14 -2.29
CA TRP A 156 11.59 -15.54 -1.39
C TRP A 156 12.25 -14.35 -0.68
N ALA A 157 12.44 -13.22 -1.36
CA ALA A 157 12.98 -12.02 -0.74
C ALA A 157 12.05 -11.49 0.37
N LEU A 158 10.74 -11.43 0.12
CA LEU A 158 9.74 -11.05 1.12
C LEU A 158 9.73 -12.03 2.29
N LEU A 159 9.75 -13.34 2.02
CA LEU A 159 9.78 -14.36 3.05
C LEU A 159 11.04 -14.23 3.92
N ARG A 160 12.22 -14.02 3.32
CA ARG A 160 13.47 -13.79 4.07
C ARG A 160 13.38 -12.56 4.97
N ALA A 161 12.78 -11.46 4.49
CA ALA A 161 12.57 -10.27 5.31
C ALA A 161 11.64 -10.56 6.51
N ILE A 162 10.62 -11.37 6.33
CA ILE A 162 9.74 -11.82 7.43
C ILE A 162 10.51 -12.70 8.41
N LEU A 163 11.28 -13.69 7.92
CA LEU A 163 11.99 -14.64 8.78
C LEU A 163 13.09 -13.99 9.62
N LYS A 164 13.78 -12.97 9.09
CA LYS A 164 14.75 -12.18 9.85
C LYS A 164 14.16 -11.47 11.08
N MET A 165 12.84 -11.27 11.12
CA MET A 165 12.17 -10.72 12.32
C MET A 165 12.11 -11.70 13.48
N LYS A 166 12.04 -13.00 13.19
CA LYS A 166 11.86 -14.05 14.19
C LYS A 166 13.16 -14.47 14.88
N GLN A 167 14.31 -14.06 14.35
CA GLN A 167 15.60 -14.23 15.03
C GLN A 167 15.76 -13.12 16.06
N ARG A 168 15.13 -13.31 17.22
CA ARG A 168 15.39 -12.58 18.46
C ARG A 168 15.41 -13.57 19.60
#